data_AF-A0A485C7Q7-F1
#
_entry.id   AF-A0A485C7Q7-F1
#
_cell.length_a   1.000
_cell.length_b   1.000
_cell.length_c   1.000
_cell.angle_alpha   90.00
_cell.angle_beta   90.00
_cell.angle_gamma   90.00
#
_symmetry.space_group_name_H-M   'P 1'
#
loop_
_entity.id
_entity.type
_entity.pdbx_description
1 polymer ?
#
loop_
_entity_poly.entity_id
_entity_poly.type
_entity_poly.pdbx_seq_one_letter_code
_entity_poly.pdbx_strand_id
1 'polypeptide(L)' 'MNDSLISQEGAKNVAQLKLGVQGQISPALNIWGGTGLQVGNDGYSDASAMVGMKYAF' A
#
# COMPACT_ATOMS: atom_id res chain seq x y z
N MET A 1 -13.67 -36.06 -13.44
CA MET A 1 -13.96 -34.65 -13.19
C MET A 1 -13.41 -34.34 -11.80
N ASN A 2 -12.19 -33.81 -11.73
CA ASN A 2 -11.61 -33.39 -10.45
C ASN A 2 -11.81 -31.88 -10.39
N ASP A 3 -12.90 -31.48 -9.74
CA ASP A 3 -13.13 -30.10 -9.33
C ASP A 3 -12.16 -29.83 -8.19
N SER A 4 -10.89 -29.56 -8.55
CA SER A 4 -10.00 -28.89 -7.64
C SER A 4 -10.63 -27.53 -7.40
N LEU A 5 -11.40 -27.42 -6.32
CA LEU A 5 -11.69 -26.19 -5.63
C LEU A 5 -10.32 -25.58 -5.32
N ILE A 6 -9.78 -24.84 -6.30
CA ILE A 6 -8.76 -23.84 -6.07
C ILE A 6 -9.50 -22.79 -5.26
N SER A 7 -9.65 -23.07 -3.97
CA SER A 7 -9.97 -22.06 -2.98
C SER A 7 -8.76 -21.14 -3.06
N GLN A 8 -8.88 -20.11 -3.90
CA GLN A 8 -7.93 -19.02 -3.97
C GLN A 8 -8.10 -18.23 -2.67
N GLU A 9 -7.70 -18.85 -1.57
CA GLU A 9 -7.77 -18.32 -0.20
C GLU A 9 -6.81 -17.13 -0.03
N GLY A 10 -5.93 -16.90 -1.00
CA GLY A 10 -4.81 -15.99 -0.86
C GLY A 10 -5.10 -14.48 -0.89
N ALA A 11 -6.34 -14.02 -1.11
CA ALA A 11 -6.57 -12.56 -1.23
C ALA A 11 -7.98 -12.07 -0.90
N LYS A 12 -8.84 -12.86 -0.23
CA LYS A 12 -10.28 -12.53 -0.23
C LYS A 12 -10.65 -11.31 0.64
N ASN A 13 -9.82 -10.88 1.59
CA ASN A 13 -10.02 -9.62 2.31
C ASN A 13 -8.66 -9.06 2.74
N VAL A 14 -8.18 -8.04 2.04
CA VAL A 14 -6.92 -7.35 2.36
C VAL A 14 -7.27 -5.93 2.82
N ALA A 15 -7.04 -5.64 4.10
CA ALA A 15 -7.18 -4.30 4.65
C ALA A 15 -5.87 -3.54 4.46
N GLN A 16 -5.91 -2.41 3.74
CA GLN A 16 -4.77 -1.53 3.58
C GLN A 16 -4.95 -0.29 4.45
N LEU A 17 -4.10 -0.11 5.44
CA LEU A 17 -3.98 1.13 6.19
C LEU A 17 -2.80 1.92 5.62
N LYS A 18 -3.05 3.12 5.11
CA LYS A 18 -2.00 4.02 4.63
C LYS A 18 -1.96 5.25 5.52
N LEU A 19 -0.83 5.51 6.13
CA LEU A 19 -0.57 6.68 6.96
C LEU A 19 0.54 7.47 6.30
N GLY A 20 0.36 8.77 6.14
CA GLY A 20 1.38 9.58 5.47
C GLY A 20 1.20 11.07 5.67
N VAL A 21 2.29 11.79 5.39
CA VAL A 21 2.40 13.23 5.41
C VAL A 21 2.71 13.73 4.01
N GLN A 22 2.09 14.84 3.64
CA GLN A 22 2.40 15.57 2.42
C GLN A 22 2.95 16.94 2.81
N GLY A 23 4.07 17.31 2.19
CA GLY A 23 4.72 18.59 2.38
C GLY A 23 4.89 19.30 1.04
N GLN A 24 4.40 20.53 0.94
CA GLN A 24 4.73 21.40 -0.17
C GLN A 24 5.95 22.23 0.23
N ILE A 25 7.10 21.96 -0.39
CA ILE A 25 8.35 22.69 -0.12
C ILE A 25 8.40 23.97 -0.95
N SER A 26 7.87 23.92 -2.17
CA SER A 26 7.77 25.07 -3.08
C SER A 26 6.60 24.86 -4.04
N PRO A 27 6.12 25.90 -4.75
CA PRO A 27 5.08 25.74 -5.78
C PRO A 27 5.46 24.68 -6.83
N ALA A 28 6.75 24.61 -7.15
CA ALA A 28 7.34 23.64 -8.06
C ALA A 28 7.72 22.31 -7.39
N LEU A 29 7.77 22.19 -6.06
CA LEU A 29 8.33 21.02 -5.38
C LEU A 29 7.42 20.52 -4.25
N ASN A 30 6.86 19.32 -4.45
CA ASN A 30 6.01 18.64 -3.49
C ASN A 30 6.66 17.32 -3.07
N ILE A 31 6.62 17.02 -1.78
CA ILE A 31 7.10 15.76 -1.23
C ILE A 31 5.95 15.04 -0.53
N TRP A 32 5.94 13.72 -0.59
CA TRP A 32 5.04 12.88 0.19
C TRP A 32 5.83 11.73 0.78
N GLY A 33 5.52 11.40 2.02
CA GLY A 33 6.10 10.28 2.72
C GLY A 33 5.03 9.59 3.54
N GLY A 34 5.01 8.27 3.55
CA GLY A 34 4.04 7.51 4.32
C GLY A 34 4.41 6.04 4.41
N THR A 35 3.68 5.32 5.24
CA THR A 35 3.77 3.88 5.39
C THR A 35 2.40 3.26 5.13
N GLY A 36 2.39 2.15 4.40
CA GLY A 36 1.22 1.33 4.15
C GLY A 36 1.35 0.01 4.88
N LEU A 37 0.47 -0.26 5.83
CA LEU A 37 0.32 -1.57 6.46
C LEU A 37 -0.79 -2.31 5.72
N GLN A 38 -0.46 -3.41 5.06
CA GLN A 38 -1.39 -4.29 4.40
C GLN A 38 -1.57 -5.54 5.27
N VAL A 39 -2.76 -5.71 5.84
CA VAL A 39 -3.12 -6.83 6.71
C VAL A 39 -4.10 -7.72 5.93
N GLY A 40 -3.66 -8.92 5.57
CA GLY A 40 -4.46 -9.94 4.89
C GLY A 40 -4.83 -11.11 5.81
N ASN A 41 -5.79 -11.94 5.37
CA ASN A 41 -6.11 -13.19 6.06
C ASN A 41 -4.88 -14.12 6.07
N ASP A 42 -4.73 -14.94 7.12
CA ASP A 42 -3.60 -15.85 7.37
C ASP A 42 -2.30 -15.23 7.91
N GLY A 43 -2.39 -14.06 8.55
CA GLY A 43 -1.24 -13.46 9.27
C GLY A 43 -0.23 -12.75 8.38
N TYR A 44 -0.58 -12.53 7.11
CA TYR A 44 0.20 -11.74 6.18
C TYR A 44 0.11 -10.26 6.55
N SER A 45 1.14 -9.75 7.23
CA SER A 45 1.31 -8.33 7.55
C SER A 45 2.45 -7.76 6.71
N ASP A 46 2.12 -7.11 5.60
CA ASP A 46 3.09 -6.43 4.74
C ASP A 46 3.16 -4.95 5.13
N ALA A 47 4.29 -4.56 5.72
CA ALA A 47 4.56 -3.17 6.07
C ALA A 47 5.41 -2.54 4.96
N SER A 48 4.79 -1.70 4.15
CA SER A 48 5.42 -0.95 3.09
C SER A 48 5.71 0.49 3.53
N ALA A 49 6.86 1.01 3.14
CA ALA A 49 7.19 2.43 3.29
C ALA A 49 7.26 3.07 1.90
N MET A 50 6.68 4.26 1.75
CA MET A 50 6.57 5.00 0.52
C MET A 50 7.10 6.41 0.74
N VAL A 51 8.05 6.83 -0.10
CA VAL A 51 8.50 8.23 -0.16
C VAL A 51 8.57 8.65 -1.61
N GLY A 52 8.16 9.87 -1.89
CA GLY A 52 8.19 10.40 -3.24
C GLY A 52 8.27 11.92 -3.25
N MET A 53 8.72 12.43 -4.39
CA MET A 53 8.92 13.84 -4.64
C MET A 53 8.47 14.13 -6.07
N LYS A 54 7.70 15.20 -6.23
CA LYS A 54 7.18 15.70 -7.49
C LYS A 54 7.72 17.09 -7.69
N TYR A 55 8.51 17.24 -8.75
CA TYR A 55 8.96 18.53 -9.23
C TYR A 55 8.17 18.89 -10.49
N ALA A 56 7.59 20.08 -10.50
CA ALA A 56 6.85 20.65 -11.63
C ALA A 56 7.66 21.81 -12.20
N PHE A 57 8.07 21.68 -13.46
CA PHE A 57 8.76 22.72 -14.23
C PHE A 57 7.76 23.70 -14.84
#